data_AF-A0A6L9QRD6-F1
#
_entry.id   AF-A0A6L9QRD6-F1
#
_cell.length_a   1.000
_cell.length_b   1.000
_cell.length_c   1.000
_cell.angle_alpha   90.00
_cell.angle_beta   90.00
_cell.angle_gamma   90.00
#
_symmetry.space_group_name_H-M   'P 1'
#
loop_
_entity.id
_entity.type
_entity.pdbx_description
1 polymer ?
#
loop_
_entity_poly.entity_id
_entity_poly.type
_entity_poly.pdbx_seq_one_letter_code
_entity_poly.pdbx_strand_id
1 'polypeptide(L)' 'MDRGAVPVVAEDGRRRIARTDVLLAEPRLAEAAGRLGRGVVKAAVVAAQRRA' A
#
# COMPACT_ATOMS: atom_id res chain seq x y z
N MET A 1 22.38 19.56 -27.49
CA MET A 1 21.89 18.19 -27.75
C MET A 1 22.68 17.24 -26.84
N ASP A 2 22.38 17.26 -25.55
CA ASP A 2 22.90 16.24 -24.63
C ASP A 2 21.68 15.50 -24.06
N ARG A 3 21.77 14.18 -24.12
CA ARG A 3 20.63 13.25 -24.02
C ARG A 3 19.96 13.42 -22.67
N GLY A 4 18.63 13.58 -22.71
CA GLY A 4 17.78 13.60 -21.53
C GLY A 4 18.18 12.49 -20.58
N ALA A 5 18.44 12.87 -19.33
CA ALA A 5 18.49 11.94 -18.22
C ALA A 5 17.17 11.18 -18.23
N VAL A 6 17.16 10.01 -18.86
CA VAL A 6 16.13 9.01 -18.62
C VAL A 6 16.23 8.78 -17.12
N PRO A 7 15.20 9.11 -16.31
CA PRO A 7 15.20 8.65 -14.96
C PRO A 7 15.33 7.15 -15.09
N VAL A 8 16.45 6.60 -14.61
CA VAL A 8 16.53 5.19 -14.27
C VAL A 8 15.22 4.87 -13.58
N VAL A 9 14.63 3.73 -13.94
CA VAL A 9 13.45 3.19 -13.28
C VAL A 9 13.89 2.86 -11.84
N ALA A 10 14.13 3.89 -11.03
CA ALA A 10 13.96 3.82 -9.61
C ALA A 10 12.49 3.48 -9.49
N GLU A 11 12.19 2.19 -9.35
CA GLU A 11 10.87 1.68 -9.05
C GLU A 11 10.31 2.59 -7.96
N ASP A 12 9.42 3.51 -8.36
CA ASP A 12 8.80 4.46 -7.44
C ASP A 12 8.31 3.60 -6.28
N GLY A 13 8.90 3.73 -5.08
CA GLY A 13 8.67 2.77 -3.99
C GLY A 13 7.17 2.62 -3.69
N ARG A 14 6.42 3.68 -3.99
CA ARG A 14 4.96 3.77 -3.94
C ARG A 14 4.23 2.83 -4.90
N ARG A 15 4.84 2.42 -6.02
CA ARG A 15 4.33 1.38 -6.93
C ARG A 15 4.50 -0.03 -6.39
N ARG A 16 5.36 -0.26 -5.38
CA ARG A 16 5.47 -1.54 -4.67
C ARG A 16 4.48 -1.69 -3.53
N ILE A 17 3.83 -0.60 -3.12
CA ILE A 17 2.81 -0.63 -2.08
C ILE A 17 1.49 -1.11 -2.70
N ALA A 18 1.07 -2.32 -2.33
CA ALA A 18 -0.23 -2.86 -2.72
C ALA A 18 -1.36 -1.89 -2.35
N ARG A 19 -2.39 -1.73 -3.19
CA ARG A 19 -3.49 -0.80 -2.87
C ARG A 19 -4.22 -1.22 -1.60
N THR A 20 -4.70 -0.24 -0.83
CA THR A 20 -5.39 -0.49 0.44
C THR A 20 -6.60 -1.42 0.28
N ASP A 21 -7.36 -1.29 -0.79
CA ASP A 21 -8.51 -2.16 -1.10
C ASP A 21 -8.11 -3.62 -1.33
N VAL A 22 -6.99 -3.85 -2.04
CA VAL A 22 -6.43 -5.19 -2.25
C VAL A 22 -6.01 -5.82 -0.93
N LEU A 23 -5.27 -5.08 -0.10
CA LEU A 23 -4.89 -5.56 1.24
C LEU A 23 -6.12 -5.83 2.10
N LEU A 24 -7.12 -4.98 2.02
CA LEU A 24 -8.36 -5.14 2.77
C LEU A 24 -9.25 -6.29 2.24
N ALA A 25 -8.99 -6.83 1.05
CA ALA A 25 -9.62 -8.06 0.56
C ALA A 25 -8.87 -9.33 1.00
N GLU A 26 -7.65 -9.20 1.54
CA GLU A 26 -6.87 -10.32 2.04
C GLU A 26 -7.60 -11.03 3.18
N PRO A 27 -7.74 -12.38 3.16
CA PRO A 27 -8.56 -13.11 4.14
C PRO A 27 -8.22 -12.79 5.59
N ARG A 28 -6.92 -12.63 5.90
CA ARG A 28 -6.44 -12.32 7.25
C ARG A 28 -6.87 -10.93 7.73
N LEU A 29 -6.86 -9.93 6.84
CA LEU A 29 -7.29 -8.57 7.16
C LEU A 29 -8.81 -8.44 7.16
N ALA A 30 -9.51 -9.21 6.33
CA ALA A 30 -10.96 -9.33 6.35
C ALA A 30 -11.45 -9.95 7.67
N GLU A 31 -10.81 -11.02 8.14
CA GLU A 31 -11.12 -11.64 9.43
C GLU A 31 -10.84 -10.67 10.60
N ALA A 32 -9.69 -9.99 10.58
CA ALA A 32 -9.39 -8.96 11.57
C ALA A 32 -10.41 -7.81 11.52
N ALA A 33 -10.91 -7.44 10.34
CA ALA A 33 -11.95 -6.44 10.20
C ALA A 33 -13.31 -6.91 10.75
N GLY A 34 -13.61 -8.21 10.68
CA GLY A 34 -14.78 -8.81 11.33
C GLY A 34 -14.68 -8.76 12.86
N ARG A 35 -13.47 -8.87 13.42
CA ARG A 35 -13.23 -8.85 14.88
C ARG A 35 -13.08 -7.44 15.47
N LEU A 36 -12.37 -6.55 14.77
CA LEU A 36 -11.94 -5.23 15.28
C LEU A 36 -12.69 -4.06 14.63
N GLY A 37 -13.44 -4.33 13.55
CA GLY A 37 -14.09 -3.32 12.73
C GLY A 37 -13.24 -2.88 11.54
N ARG A 38 -13.92 -2.69 10.40
CA ARG A 38 -13.31 -2.33 9.12
C ARG A 38 -12.52 -1.02 9.15
N GLY A 39 -13.02 -0.02 9.88
CA GLY A 39 -12.38 1.29 10.00
C GLY A 39 -11.02 1.22 10.69
N VAL A 40 -10.92 0.44 11.77
CA VAL A 40 -9.68 0.24 12.53
C VAL A 40 -8.61 -0.42 11.68
N VAL A 41 -8.97 -1.51 10.98
CA VAL A 41 -8.03 -2.22 10.10
C VAL A 41 -7.58 -1.35 8.93
N LYS A 42 -8.50 -0.60 8.30
CA LYS A 42 -8.15 0.36 7.25
C LYS A 42 -7.16 1.42 7.73
N ALA A 43 -7.38 1.99 8.90
CA ALA A 43 -6.48 2.99 9.47
C ALA A 43 -5.08 2.43 9.72
N ALA A 44 -4.99 1.21 10.27
CA ALA A 44 -3.71 0.54 10.52
C ALA A 44 -2.96 0.22 9.21
N VAL A 45 -3.65 -0.28 8.19
CA VAL A 45 -3.07 -0.55 6.86
C VAL A 45 -2.55 0.74 6.23
N VAL A 46 -3.35 1.81 6.21
CA VAL A 46 -2.92 3.11 5.68
C VAL A 46 -1.70 3.66 6.44
N ALA A 47 -1.68 3.52 7.77
CA ALA A 47 -0.55 3.95 8.57
C ALA A 47 0.72 3.13 8.26
N ALA A 48 0.61 1.82 8.01
CA ALA A 48 1.73 0.99 7.60
C ALA A 48 2.23 1.35 6.20
N GLN A 49 1.32 1.54 5.24
CA GLN A 49 1.66 1.97 3.88
C GLN A 49 2.37 3.32 3.84
N ARG A 50 2.00 4.26 4.71
CA ARG A 50 2.68 5.58 4.80
C ARG A 50 4.11 5.50 5.34
N ARG A 51 4.49 4.40 6.00
CA ARG A 51 5.84 4.21 6.58
C ARG A 51 6.77 3.40 5.66
N ALA A 52 6.24 2.81 4.59
CA ALA A 52 7.01 2.05 3.59
C ALA A 52 7.52 2.99 2.49
#